data_AF-A0A3A5VBE2-F1
#
_entry.id   AF-A0A3A5VBE2-F1
#
_cell.length_a   1.000
_cell.length_b   1.000
_cell.length_c   1.000
_cell.angle_alpha   90.00
_cell.angle_beta   90.00
_cell.angle_gamma   90.00
#
_symmetry.space_group_name_H-M   'P 1'
#
loop_
_entity.id
_entity.type
_entity.pdbx_description
1 polymer ?
#
loop_
_entity_poly.entity_id
_entity_poly.type
_entity_poly.pdbx_seq_one_letter_code
_entity_poly.pdbx_strand_id
1 'polypeptide(L)'
;AWKQYGLSVLAVETTTSAGDTHYNASAWVLKGSDIADAHLDGDDSTDPFALLEGKTSCHTGWLKSAGMLMPMGYLIKNGYVTPIGDASDINSLRTTIDSHFDGSEGNGNAASIPDSGSLYSGYSGAIECLSTGYGDVAFAKGDDFSTPEKYCGDENASNNEEWCLDMDEYVQLPSFGQSPSHPVMYNPDLLDVHTRNAILNAMLSWSDEMWVDNYPMGDQTYTGCYNVVTHQVADIPMNQCGGEIISSVTSKGYKLVAGNSQNHLASYSSLLGSIPGLSEYYHSSDKYGITDAEDSEQN
;
A
#
# COMPACT_ATOMS: atom_id res chain seq x y z
N ALA A 1 0.46 6.26 15.19
CA ALA A 1 1.32 7.41 14.82
C ALA A 1 0.52 8.72 14.68
N TRP A 2 -0.19 9.02 13.57
CA TRP A 2 -0.75 10.37 13.35
C TRP A 2 -1.68 10.87 14.46
N LYS A 3 -2.59 10.03 14.96
CA LYS A 3 -3.49 10.38 16.09
C LYS A 3 -2.75 10.62 17.40
N GLN A 4 -1.68 9.88 17.65
CA GLN A 4 -0.91 9.98 18.89
C GLN A 4 -0.01 11.21 18.90
N TYR A 5 0.55 11.60 17.76
CA TYR A 5 1.45 12.76 17.65
C TYR A 5 0.72 14.04 17.20
N GLY A 6 -0.61 14.05 17.23
CA GLY A 6 -1.41 15.21 16.79
C GLY A 6 -1.21 15.60 15.32
N LEU A 7 -0.68 14.74 14.47
CA LEU A 7 -0.37 15.09 13.08
C LEU A 7 -1.61 15.03 12.20
N SER A 8 -1.68 15.91 11.20
CA SER A 8 -2.71 15.94 10.19
C SER A 8 -2.16 15.80 8.78
N VAL A 9 -2.94 15.22 7.87
CA VAL A 9 -2.61 15.14 6.44
C VAL A 9 -2.90 16.47 5.78
N LEU A 10 -1.94 16.95 4.99
CA LEU A 10 -2.04 18.16 4.17
C LEU A 10 -2.33 17.82 2.70
N ALA A 11 -1.50 16.94 2.13
CA ALA A 11 -1.56 16.50 0.75
C ALA A 11 -1.22 15.01 0.67
N VAL A 12 -1.60 14.37 -0.42
CA VAL A 12 -1.40 12.94 -0.65
C VAL A 12 -0.91 12.72 -2.07
N GLU A 13 0.04 11.81 -2.24
CA GLU A 13 0.51 11.37 -3.56
C GLU A 13 -0.61 10.62 -4.30
N THR A 14 -0.83 10.89 -5.58
CA THR A 14 -1.71 10.02 -6.38
C THR A 14 -0.97 8.76 -6.81
N THR A 15 -1.64 7.63 -6.87
CA THR A 15 -1.08 6.33 -7.25
C THR A 15 -1.25 6.03 -8.75
N THR A 16 -2.08 6.82 -9.43
CA THR A 16 -2.55 6.56 -10.81
C THR A 16 -2.73 7.87 -11.57
N SER A 17 -2.80 7.79 -12.91
CA SER A 17 -3.11 8.94 -13.76
C SER A 17 -4.55 9.44 -13.58
N ALA A 18 -5.47 8.56 -13.19
CA ALA A 18 -6.84 8.90 -12.83
C ALA A 18 -6.92 9.70 -11.51
N GLY A 19 -5.87 9.66 -10.69
CA GLY A 19 -5.75 10.44 -9.47
C GLY A 19 -6.16 9.70 -8.21
N ASP A 20 -6.14 8.37 -8.22
CA ASP A 20 -6.40 7.58 -7.02
C ASP A 20 -5.34 7.89 -5.96
N THR A 21 -5.70 7.76 -4.69
CA THR A 21 -4.83 8.11 -3.54
C THR A 21 -4.58 6.91 -2.64
N HIS A 22 -4.91 5.73 -3.12
CA HIS A 22 -4.76 4.49 -2.39
C HIS A 22 -4.52 3.36 -3.37
N TYR A 23 -4.24 2.18 -2.82
CA TYR A 23 -4.35 0.93 -3.53
C TYR A 23 -5.08 -0.06 -2.64
N ASN A 24 -5.85 -0.94 -3.26
CA ASN A 24 -6.57 -1.97 -2.54
C ASN A 24 -5.64 -3.14 -2.24
N ALA A 25 -5.80 -3.72 -1.05
CA ALA A 25 -5.15 -4.97 -0.67
C ALA A 25 -6.19 -6.08 -0.75
N SER A 26 -5.85 -7.19 -1.40
CA SER A 26 -6.75 -8.32 -1.59
C SER A 26 -6.00 -9.64 -1.44
N ALA A 27 -6.75 -10.71 -1.17
CA ALA A 27 -6.28 -12.07 -1.35
C ALA A 27 -6.51 -12.50 -2.81
N TRP A 28 -5.57 -13.28 -3.31
CA TRP A 28 -5.61 -13.92 -4.61
C TRP A 28 -5.54 -15.43 -4.39
N VAL A 29 -6.42 -16.17 -5.04
CA VAL A 29 -6.47 -17.62 -5.02
C VAL A 29 -6.58 -18.14 -6.46
N LEU A 30 -6.28 -19.42 -6.66
CA LEU A 30 -6.42 -20.03 -7.99
C LEU A 30 -7.86 -20.47 -8.23
N LYS A 31 -8.30 -20.34 -9.47
CA LYS A 31 -9.59 -20.83 -9.95
C LYS A 31 -9.73 -22.34 -9.70
N GLY A 32 -10.92 -22.75 -9.25
CA GLY A 32 -11.19 -24.14 -8.87
C GLY A 32 -10.62 -24.57 -7.52
N SER A 33 -10.03 -23.65 -6.74
CA SER A 33 -9.82 -23.87 -5.30
C SER A 33 -11.15 -23.78 -4.56
N ASP A 34 -11.25 -24.43 -3.40
CA ASP A 34 -12.42 -24.33 -2.51
C ASP A 34 -12.71 -22.89 -2.08
N ILE A 35 -11.67 -22.08 -1.90
CA ILE A 35 -11.79 -20.65 -1.59
C ILE A 35 -12.37 -19.88 -2.79
N ALA A 36 -11.90 -20.14 -4.01
CA ALA A 36 -12.43 -19.50 -5.22
C ALA A 36 -13.89 -19.91 -5.46
N ASP A 37 -14.21 -21.19 -5.28
CA ASP A 37 -15.56 -21.71 -5.47
C ASP A 37 -16.54 -21.09 -4.46
N ALA A 38 -16.16 -20.99 -3.18
CA ALA A 38 -16.93 -20.29 -2.15
C ALA A 38 -17.10 -18.79 -2.43
N HIS A 39 -16.13 -18.16 -3.11
CA HIS A 39 -16.27 -16.75 -3.48
C HIS A 39 -17.24 -16.54 -4.66
N LEU A 40 -17.31 -17.51 -5.58
CA LEU A 40 -17.98 -17.38 -6.87
C LEU A 40 -19.35 -18.09 -6.94
N ASP A 41 -19.74 -18.84 -5.91
CA ASP A 41 -20.99 -19.61 -5.88
C ASP A 41 -22.26 -18.77 -5.67
N GLY A 42 -22.12 -17.52 -5.20
CA GLY A 42 -23.23 -16.62 -4.92
C GLY A 42 -24.04 -17.01 -3.68
N ASP A 43 -23.48 -17.82 -2.78
CA ASP A 43 -24.09 -18.27 -1.54
C ASP A 43 -23.51 -17.50 -0.34
N ASP A 44 -24.32 -16.66 0.30
CA ASP A 44 -23.89 -15.91 1.50
C ASP A 44 -23.57 -16.81 2.71
N SER A 45 -23.85 -18.12 2.63
CA SER A 45 -23.51 -19.09 3.67
C SER A 45 -22.11 -19.71 3.53
N THR A 46 -21.47 -19.54 2.38
CA THR A 46 -20.06 -19.91 2.17
C THR A 46 -19.20 -18.65 2.33
N ASP A 47 -18.15 -18.75 3.15
CA ASP A 47 -17.27 -17.62 3.44
C ASP A 47 -15.84 -17.98 2.99
N PRO A 48 -15.33 -17.37 1.90
CA PRO A 48 -14.00 -17.68 1.41
C PRO A 48 -12.89 -17.34 2.42
N PHE A 49 -13.11 -16.38 3.32
CA PHE A 49 -12.12 -16.04 4.34
C PHE A 49 -12.07 -17.06 5.48
N ALA A 50 -13.19 -17.73 5.79
CA ALA A 50 -13.22 -18.82 6.75
C ALA A 50 -12.45 -20.06 6.26
N LEU A 51 -12.36 -20.24 4.94
CA LEU A 51 -11.61 -21.34 4.32
C LEU A 51 -10.09 -21.12 4.27
N LEU A 52 -9.60 -19.97 4.74
CA LEU A 52 -8.16 -19.68 4.81
C LEU A 52 -7.46 -20.40 5.97
N GLU A 53 -8.20 -20.86 6.98
CA GLU A 53 -7.64 -21.63 8.08
C GLU A 53 -7.07 -22.95 7.56
N GLY A 54 -5.81 -23.25 7.91
CA GLY A 54 -5.11 -24.42 7.42
C GLY A 54 -4.78 -24.35 5.92
N LYS A 55 -4.57 -23.15 5.37
CA LYS A 55 -4.06 -22.96 4.00
C LYS A 55 -2.63 -22.45 4.05
N THR A 56 -1.84 -22.70 3.01
CA THR A 56 -0.49 -22.14 2.88
C THR A 56 -0.57 -20.73 2.30
N SER A 57 -0.15 -19.71 3.06
CA SER A 57 -0.20 -18.31 2.61
C SER A 57 1.10 -17.81 1.98
N CYS A 58 0.98 -16.94 0.98
CA CYS A 58 2.06 -16.22 0.32
C CYS A 58 1.99 -14.73 0.67
N HIS A 59 2.93 -14.26 1.49
CA HIS A 59 3.01 -12.87 1.91
C HIS A 59 4.07 -12.10 1.11
N THR A 60 3.86 -10.81 0.89
CA THR A 60 4.89 -9.96 0.27
C THR A 60 6.14 -9.75 1.14
N GLY A 61 6.05 -10.05 2.44
CA GLY A 61 7.13 -9.95 3.42
C GLY A 61 6.68 -9.39 4.78
N TRP A 62 7.55 -9.59 5.79
CA TRP A 62 7.26 -9.23 7.18
C TRP A 62 6.89 -7.74 7.35
N LEU A 63 5.75 -7.49 8.00
CA LEU A 63 5.18 -6.16 8.30
C LEU A 63 4.99 -5.22 7.10
N LYS A 64 4.90 -5.74 5.87
CA LYS A 64 4.50 -4.95 4.70
C LYS A 64 2.99 -4.66 4.70
N SER A 65 2.58 -3.55 4.08
CA SER A 65 1.18 -3.08 4.14
C SER A 65 0.19 -4.06 3.50
N ALA A 66 0.05 -4.08 2.17
CA ALA A 66 -0.97 -4.88 1.49
C ALA A 66 -0.82 -6.40 1.66
N GLY A 67 0.42 -6.91 1.74
CA GLY A 67 0.64 -8.36 1.76
C GLY A 67 0.85 -8.96 3.14
N MET A 68 0.68 -8.20 4.23
CA MET A 68 0.90 -8.73 5.58
C MET A 68 0.05 -8.03 6.64
N LEU A 69 0.19 -6.71 6.82
CA LEU A 69 -0.55 -6.01 7.86
C LEU A 69 -2.04 -5.87 7.54
N MET A 70 -2.40 -5.49 6.32
CA MET A 70 -3.79 -5.37 5.89
C MET A 70 -4.57 -6.70 6.02
N PRO A 71 -4.11 -7.83 5.45
CA PRO A 71 -4.81 -9.11 5.58
C PRO A 71 -4.93 -9.54 7.05
N MET A 72 -3.85 -9.49 7.83
CA MET A 72 -3.93 -9.92 9.24
C MET A 72 -4.84 -9.02 10.08
N GLY A 73 -4.77 -7.70 9.88
CA GLY A 73 -5.67 -6.76 10.55
C GLY A 73 -7.13 -7.05 10.21
N TYR A 74 -7.42 -7.39 8.94
CA TYR A 74 -8.76 -7.78 8.52
C TYR A 74 -9.21 -9.10 9.14
N LEU A 75 -8.38 -10.14 9.07
CA LEU A 75 -8.71 -11.46 9.56
C LEU A 75 -8.92 -11.49 11.08
N ILE A 76 -8.06 -10.78 11.83
CA ILE A 76 -8.19 -10.64 13.28
C ILE A 76 -9.45 -9.84 13.64
N LYS A 77 -9.67 -8.69 12.99
CA LYS A 77 -10.81 -7.81 13.28
C LYS A 77 -12.16 -8.49 13.05
N ASN A 78 -12.26 -9.34 12.04
CA ASN A 78 -13.49 -10.06 11.71
C ASN A 78 -13.61 -11.43 12.39
N GLY A 79 -12.62 -11.83 13.21
CA GLY A 79 -12.70 -13.06 14.00
C GLY A 79 -12.30 -14.34 13.26
N TYR A 80 -11.74 -14.25 12.06
CA TYR A 80 -11.19 -15.40 11.33
C TYR A 80 -9.89 -15.91 11.97
N VAL A 81 -9.09 -15.00 12.53
CA VAL A 81 -7.81 -15.33 13.17
C VAL A 81 -7.84 -14.88 14.61
N THR A 82 -7.48 -15.78 15.54
CA THR A 82 -7.27 -15.44 16.94
C THR A 82 -5.78 -15.21 17.19
N PRO A 83 -5.35 -14.02 17.65
CA PRO A 83 -3.95 -13.77 17.99
C PRO A 83 -3.44 -14.73 19.07
N ILE A 84 -2.24 -15.27 18.85
CA ILE A 84 -1.53 -16.20 19.75
C ILE A 84 -0.26 -15.52 20.25
N GLY A 85 0.01 -15.64 21.55
CA GLY A 85 1.22 -15.12 22.18
C GLY A 85 1.00 -13.83 22.97
N ASP A 86 2.09 -13.10 23.22
CA ASP A 86 2.05 -11.85 23.96
C ASP A 86 1.51 -10.72 23.06
N ALA A 87 0.44 -10.07 23.51
CA ALA A 87 -0.21 -8.97 22.81
C ALA A 87 0.61 -7.67 22.77
N SER A 88 1.69 -7.55 23.56
CA SER A 88 2.67 -6.45 23.43
C SER A 88 3.82 -6.76 22.48
N ASP A 89 4.06 -8.03 22.13
CA ASP A 89 5.16 -8.42 21.25
C ASP A 89 4.66 -8.66 19.82
N ILE A 90 5.12 -7.82 18.89
CA ILE A 90 4.81 -7.98 17.46
C ILE A 90 5.30 -9.32 16.90
N ASN A 91 6.30 -9.96 17.50
CA ASN A 91 6.78 -11.26 17.04
C ASN A 91 5.76 -12.37 17.29
N SER A 92 4.85 -12.21 18.26
CA SER A 92 3.70 -13.11 18.47
C SER A 92 2.79 -13.21 17.24
N LEU A 93 2.77 -12.16 16.40
CA LEU A 93 2.04 -12.20 15.13
C LEU A 93 2.60 -13.27 14.18
N ARG A 94 3.92 -13.58 14.21
CA ARG A 94 4.46 -14.70 13.42
C ARG A 94 3.83 -16.02 13.83
N THR A 95 3.82 -16.31 15.12
CA THR A 95 3.18 -17.51 15.67
C THR A 95 1.70 -17.59 15.31
N THR A 96 1.00 -16.44 15.33
CA THR A 96 -0.40 -16.36 14.92
C THR A 96 -0.59 -16.76 13.46
N ILE A 97 0.22 -16.22 12.55
CA ILE A 97 0.15 -16.54 11.12
C ILE A 97 0.50 -18.00 10.90
N ASP A 98 1.64 -18.45 11.44
CA ASP A 98 2.14 -19.81 11.25
C ASP A 98 1.11 -20.83 11.73
N SER A 99 0.45 -20.57 12.87
CA SER A 99 -0.58 -21.48 13.41
C SER A 99 -1.87 -21.49 12.59
N HIS A 100 -2.27 -20.35 12.01
CA HIS A 100 -3.49 -20.27 11.21
C HIS A 100 -3.29 -20.79 9.78
N PHE A 101 -2.09 -20.58 9.22
CA PHE A 101 -1.73 -20.93 7.84
C PHE A 101 -0.76 -22.11 7.76
N ASP A 102 -0.84 -23.05 8.71
CA ASP A 102 0.07 -24.21 8.79
C ASP A 102 -0.29 -25.34 7.81
N GLY A 103 -1.38 -25.21 7.07
CA GLY A 103 -2.11 -26.38 6.59
C GLY A 103 -1.65 -26.98 5.26
N SER A 104 -0.35 -27.25 5.15
CA SER A 104 0.08 -28.42 4.40
C SER A 104 0.42 -29.58 5.35
N GLU A 105 -0.61 -30.32 5.78
CA GLU A 105 -0.48 -31.60 6.52
C GLU A 105 0.30 -32.70 5.74
N GLY A 106 0.92 -32.38 4.61
CA GLY A 106 1.72 -33.31 3.80
C GLY A 106 3.14 -32.86 3.43
N ASN A 107 3.47 -31.56 3.48
CA ASN A 107 4.76 -31.06 2.95
C ASN A 107 5.50 -30.04 3.84
N GLY A 108 4.98 -29.63 4.99
CA GLY A 108 5.74 -28.84 5.97
C GLY A 108 6.17 -27.45 5.48
N ASN A 109 5.42 -26.84 4.57
CA ASN A 109 5.69 -25.48 4.14
C ASN A 109 4.80 -24.53 4.94
N ALA A 110 5.38 -23.93 5.99
CA ALA A 110 4.75 -22.85 6.75
C ALA A 110 4.44 -21.66 5.83
N ALA A 111 3.59 -20.74 6.31
CA ALA A 111 3.34 -19.44 5.67
C ALA A 111 4.63 -18.83 5.10
N SER A 112 4.61 -18.50 3.81
CA SER A 112 5.75 -17.84 3.15
C SER A 112 5.76 -16.37 3.54
N ILE A 113 6.49 -16.06 4.62
CA ILE A 113 6.84 -14.70 5.02
C ILE A 113 8.31 -14.44 4.63
N PRO A 114 8.57 -14.01 3.39
CA PRO A 114 9.93 -13.88 2.88
C PRO A 114 10.66 -12.70 3.52
N ASP A 115 11.97 -12.89 3.72
CA ASP A 115 12.90 -11.80 4.01
C ASP A 115 13.07 -10.92 2.76
N SER A 116 13.40 -9.65 2.95
CA SER A 116 13.51 -8.73 1.81
C SER A 116 14.63 -9.17 0.86
N GLY A 117 14.27 -9.49 -0.38
CA GLY A 117 15.18 -9.97 -1.41
C GLY A 117 15.37 -11.49 -1.48
N SER A 118 14.69 -12.26 -0.63
CA SER A 118 14.64 -13.73 -0.76
C SER A 118 13.68 -14.17 -1.88
N LEU A 119 13.69 -15.47 -2.19
CA LEU A 119 12.64 -16.09 -2.99
C LEU A 119 11.26 -15.71 -2.43
N TYR A 120 10.32 -15.46 -3.35
CA TYR A 120 8.95 -15.01 -3.08
C TYR A 120 8.80 -13.64 -2.38
N SER A 121 9.88 -12.88 -2.17
CA SER A 121 9.81 -11.54 -1.61
C SER A 121 9.11 -10.53 -2.53
N GLY A 122 8.24 -9.71 -1.95
CA GLY A 122 7.58 -8.59 -2.63
C GLY A 122 6.31 -9.01 -3.37
N TYR A 123 5.74 -8.08 -4.13
CA TYR A 123 4.49 -8.31 -4.86
C TYR A 123 4.63 -9.39 -5.94
N SER A 124 5.69 -9.30 -6.77
CA SER A 124 6.02 -10.31 -7.78
C SER A 124 6.14 -11.71 -7.13
N GLY A 125 6.99 -11.82 -6.11
CA GLY A 125 7.24 -13.10 -5.46
C GLY A 125 6.03 -13.70 -4.72
N ALA A 126 5.13 -12.88 -4.18
CA ALA A 126 3.91 -13.37 -3.54
C ALA A 126 2.95 -14.02 -4.56
N ILE A 127 2.84 -13.45 -5.78
CA ILE A 127 2.05 -14.08 -6.84
C ILE A 127 2.79 -15.27 -7.43
N GLU A 128 4.11 -15.20 -7.62
CA GLU A 128 4.92 -16.35 -8.04
C GLU A 128 4.70 -17.56 -7.11
N CYS A 129 4.69 -17.34 -5.80
CA CYS A 129 4.40 -18.35 -4.77
C CYS A 129 3.03 -19.03 -4.96
N LEU A 130 2.01 -18.28 -5.40
CA LEU A 130 0.70 -18.82 -5.74
C LEU A 130 0.74 -19.58 -7.08
N SER A 131 1.32 -18.96 -8.12
CA SER A 131 1.36 -19.50 -9.48
C SER A 131 2.14 -20.81 -9.59
N THR A 132 3.17 -21.01 -8.76
CA THR A 132 3.96 -22.25 -8.72
C THR A 132 3.28 -23.36 -7.90
N GLY A 133 2.13 -23.07 -7.27
CA GLY A 133 1.42 -23.99 -6.38
C GLY A 133 2.12 -24.21 -5.04
N TYR A 134 3.03 -23.30 -4.63
CA TYR A 134 3.64 -23.36 -3.30
C TYR A 134 2.63 -23.00 -2.21
N GLY A 135 1.85 -21.94 -2.43
CA GLY A 135 0.78 -21.53 -1.54
C GLY A 135 -0.61 -21.60 -2.17
N ASP A 136 -1.62 -21.60 -1.32
CA ASP A 136 -3.05 -21.64 -1.69
C ASP A 136 -3.65 -20.23 -1.82
N VAL A 137 -3.05 -19.23 -1.16
CA VAL A 137 -3.50 -17.84 -1.15
C VAL A 137 -2.32 -16.87 -1.17
N ALA A 138 -2.37 -15.84 -2.01
CA ALA A 138 -1.41 -14.73 -2.00
C ALA A 138 -2.05 -13.41 -1.59
N PHE A 139 -1.40 -12.70 -0.68
CA PHE A 139 -1.84 -11.37 -0.26
C PHE A 139 -1.06 -10.29 -1.00
N ALA A 140 -1.74 -9.53 -1.87
CA ALA A 140 -1.10 -8.57 -2.76
C ALA A 140 -2.01 -7.38 -3.09
N LYS A 141 -1.63 -6.53 -4.04
CA LYS A 141 -2.50 -5.43 -4.52
C LYS A 141 -3.65 -5.99 -5.36
N GLY A 142 -4.84 -5.42 -5.17
CA GLY A 142 -6.06 -5.73 -5.92
C GLY A 142 -6.52 -4.60 -6.84
N ASP A 143 -7.57 -4.90 -7.61
CA ASP A 143 -8.35 -4.03 -8.49
C ASP A 143 -7.54 -3.43 -9.65
N ASP A 144 -7.72 -2.14 -9.95
CA ASP A 144 -7.20 -1.48 -11.16
C ASP A 144 -5.66 -1.51 -11.28
N PHE A 145 -4.94 -1.76 -10.19
CA PHE A 145 -3.49 -1.95 -10.15
C PHE A 145 -3.13 -3.25 -9.48
N SER A 146 -3.84 -4.31 -9.85
CA SER A 146 -3.63 -5.64 -9.31
C SER A 146 -2.22 -6.14 -9.58
N THR A 147 -1.76 -7.00 -8.68
CA THR A 147 -0.43 -7.59 -8.83
C THR A 147 -0.39 -8.58 -10.01
N PRO A 148 -1.39 -9.46 -10.22
CA PRO A 148 -1.44 -10.30 -11.42
C PRO A 148 -1.41 -9.49 -12.73
N GLU A 149 -2.25 -8.44 -12.87
CA GLU A 149 -2.28 -7.63 -14.10
C GLU A 149 -0.90 -7.03 -14.41
N LYS A 150 -0.21 -6.54 -13.39
CA LYS A 150 1.12 -5.92 -13.56
C LYS A 150 2.17 -6.88 -14.11
N TYR A 151 2.15 -8.15 -13.71
CA TYR A 151 3.22 -9.12 -14.00
C TYR A 151 2.84 -10.14 -15.08
N CYS A 152 1.54 -10.36 -15.30
CA CYS A 152 0.99 -11.40 -16.15
C CYS A 152 -0.02 -10.89 -17.20
N GLY A 153 -0.40 -9.60 -17.14
CA GLY A 153 -1.45 -9.02 -17.99
C GLY A 153 -0.95 -8.27 -19.24
N ASP A 154 0.35 -8.31 -19.59
CA ASP A 154 0.85 -7.64 -20.79
C ASP A 154 0.36 -8.37 -22.05
N GLU A 155 -0.14 -7.61 -23.04
CA GLU A 155 -0.57 -8.14 -24.35
C GLU A 155 0.58 -8.86 -25.08
N ASN A 156 1.81 -8.40 -24.88
CA ASN A 156 3.00 -9.09 -25.34
C ASN A 156 3.46 -10.09 -24.27
N ALA A 157 3.13 -11.36 -24.48
CA ALA A 157 3.49 -12.45 -23.57
C ALA A 157 4.99 -12.53 -23.22
N SER A 158 5.90 -11.97 -24.03
CA SER A 158 7.34 -11.93 -23.69
C SER A 158 7.69 -10.96 -22.57
N ASN A 159 6.78 -10.05 -22.22
CA ASN A 159 6.94 -9.09 -21.13
C ASN A 159 6.38 -9.62 -19.81
N ASN A 160 5.60 -10.70 -19.85
CA ASN A 160 5.07 -11.36 -18.66
C ASN A 160 6.16 -12.20 -17.98
N GLU A 161 6.02 -12.38 -16.69
CA GLU A 161 6.93 -13.24 -15.92
C GLU A 161 6.74 -14.72 -16.31
N GLU A 162 7.82 -15.50 -16.32
CA GLU A 162 7.80 -16.89 -16.81
C GLU A 162 6.90 -17.83 -16.00
N TRP A 163 6.67 -17.51 -14.73
CA TRP A 163 5.85 -18.28 -13.80
C TRP A 163 4.36 -17.93 -13.88
N CYS A 164 3.97 -16.97 -14.72
CA CYS A 164 2.57 -16.58 -14.85
C CYS A 164 1.69 -17.72 -15.37
N LEU A 165 0.56 -17.92 -14.70
CA LEU A 165 -0.60 -18.61 -15.27
C LEU A 165 -1.40 -17.65 -16.17
N ASP A 166 -2.37 -18.20 -16.90
CA ASP A 166 -3.34 -17.39 -17.64
C ASP A 166 -4.10 -16.45 -16.67
N MET A 167 -4.40 -15.24 -17.12
CA MET A 167 -4.99 -14.21 -16.25
C MET A 167 -6.34 -14.62 -15.64
N ASP A 168 -7.10 -15.50 -16.30
CA ASP A 168 -8.38 -16.00 -15.79
C ASP A 168 -8.23 -17.11 -14.74
N GLU A 169 -7.01 -17.56 -14.44
CA GLU A 169 -6.71 -18.49 -13.35
C GLU A 169 -6.61 -17.77 -11.99
N TYR A 170 -6.36 -16.46 -11.97
CA TYR A 170 -6.28 -15.67 -10.74
C TYR A 170 -7.65 -15.13 -10.34
N VAL A 171 -8.14 -15.55 -9.18
CA VAL A 171 -9.39 -15.07 -8.59
C VAL A 171 -9.09 -14.11 -7.44
N GLN A 172 -9.56 -12.88 -7.56
CA GLN A 172 -9.45 -11.87 -6.51
C GLN A 172 -10.60 -12.03 -5.50
N LEU A 173 -10.27 -12.14 -4.21
CA LEU A 173 -11.26 -12.04 -3.13
C LEU A 173 -11.62 -10.57 -2.82
N PRO A 174 -12.71 -10.30 -2.09
CA PRO A 174 -13.06 -8.94 -1.67
C PRO A 174 -11.89 -8.24 -0.97
N SER A 175 -11.70 -6.96 -1.25
CA SER A 175 -10.57 -6.22 -0.69
C SER A 175 -10.67 -6.09 0.83
N PHE A 176 -9.53 -6.28 1.51
CA PHE A 176 -9.37 -6.01 2.94
C PHE A 176 -9.54 -4.53 3.29
N GLY A 177 -9.35 -3.66 2.30
CA GLY A 177 -9.46 -2.23 2.41
C GLY A 177 -8.41 -1.49 1.59
N GLN A 178 -8.41 -0.17 1.77
CA GLN A 178 -7.54 0.77 1.09
C GLN A 178 -6.26 1.01 1.89
N SER A 179 -5.10 0.69 1.31
CA SER A 179 -3.83 1.17 1.82
C SER A 179 -3.58 2.58 1.25
N PRO A 180 -3.42 3.59 2.11
CA PRO A 180 -3.20 4.96 1.66
C PRO A 180 -1.88 5.10 0.92
N SER A 181 -1.84 6.02 -0.03
CA SER A 181 -0.58 6.55 -0.59
C SER A 181 0.16 7.41 0.44
N HIS A 182 1.41 7.75 0.12
CA HIS A 182 2.24 8.55 1.01
C HIS A 182 1.63 9.94 1.26
N PRO A 183 1.32 10.29 2.53
CA PRO A 183 0.83 11.61 2.87
C PRO A 183 1.97 12.57 3.19
N VAL A 184 1.77 13.84 2.85
CA VAL A 184 2.45 14.97 3.47
C VAL A 184 1.71 15.30 4.75
N MET A 185 2.40 15.23 5.89
CA MET A 185 1.82 15.48 7.21
C MET A 185 2.34 16.79 7.81
N TYR A 186 1.54 17.40 8.66
CA TYR A 186 1.88 18.61 9.42
C TYR A 186 1.35 18.53 10.85
N ASN A 187 1.94 19.30 11.75
CA ASN A 187 1.38 19.50 13.09
C ASN A 187 0.46 20.75 13.07
N PRO A 188 -0.85 20.61 13.31
CA PRO A 188 -1.81 21.72 13.28
C PRO A 188 -1.63 22.73 14.42
N ASP A 189 -0.97 22.35 15.52
CA ASP A 189 -0.68 23.25 16.64
C ASP A 189 0.52 24.16 16.36
N LEU A 190 1.43 23.72 15.49
CA LEU A 190 2.65 24.45 15.13
C LEU A 190 2.54 25.20 13.81
N LEU A 191 1.72 24.73 12.87
CA LEU A 191 1.60 25.31 11.53
C LEU A 191 0.26 26.03 11.38
N ASP A 192 0.31 27.36 11.36
CA ASP A 192 -0.87 28.20 11.21
C ASP A 192 -1.56 28.01 9.85
N VAL A 193 -2.85 28.37 9.79
CA VAL A 193 -3.70 28.18 8.61
C VAL A 193 -3.17 28.90 7.37
N HIS A 194 -2.56 30.07 7.50
CA HIS A 194 -2.06 30.82 6.35
C HIS A 194 -0.84 30.14 5.75
N THR A 195 0.14 29.78 6.59
CA THR A 195 1.35 29.07 6.14
C THR A 195 0.99 27.70 5.57
N ARG A 196 0.08 26.97 6.22
CA ARG A 196 -0.44 25.69 5.72
C ARG A 196 -1.03 25.80 4.32
N ASN A 197 -1.91 26.78 4.10
CA ASN A 197 -2.55 26.96 2.81
C ASN A 197 -1.54 27.38 1.72
N ALA A 198 -0.54 28.19 2.07
CA ALA A 198 0.53 28.56 1.15
C ALA A 198 1.37 27.34 0.73
N ILE A 199 1.73 26.47 1.68
CA ILE A 199 2.46 25.22 1.41
C ILE A 199 1.62 24.30 0.53
N LEU A 200 0.34 24.09 0.87
CA LEU A 200 -0.55 23.25 0.07
C LEU A 200 -0.68 23.76 -1.36
N ASN A 201 -0.95 25.05 -1.55
CA ASN A 201 -1.11 25.63 -2.88
C ASN A 201 0.17 25.50 -3.72
N ALA A 202 1.34 25.69 -3.12
CA ALA A 202 2.62 25.48 -3.80
C ALA A 202 2.80 24.01 -4.23
N MET A 203 2.46 23.05 -3.35
CA MET A 203 2.52 21.62 -3.67
C MET A 203 1.59 21.23 -4.82
N LEU A 204 0.38 21.77 -4.83
CA LEU A 204 -0.60 21.49 -5.89
C LEU A 204 -0.22 22.14 -7.22
N SER A 205 0.40 23.32 -7.20
CA SER A 205 0.83 24.00 -8.44
C SER A 205 2.03 23.33 -9.11
N TRP A 206 2.82 22.53 -8.37
CA TRP A 206 3.98 21.86 -8.95
C TRP A 206 3.62 20.91 -10.09
N SER A 207 2.41 20.31 -10.08
CA SER A 207 1.97 19.43 -11.17
C SER A 207 1.63 20.19 -12.45
N ASP A 208 1.49 21.51 -12.37
CA ASP A 208 1.23 22.37 -13.52
C ASP A 208 2.54 22.83 -14.18
N GLU A 209 3.70 22.37 -13.69
CA GLU A 209 5.01 22.81 -14.14
C GLU A 209 5.83 21.66 -14.74
N MET A 210 6.56 21.92 -15.81
CA MET A 210 7.52 20.98 -16.39
C MET A 210 8.77 21.72 -16.88
N TRP A 211 9.93 21.08 -16.77
CA TRP A 211 11.14 21.65 -17.35
C TRP A 211 11.10 21.56 -18.87
N VAL A 212 11.44 22.65 -19.55
CA VAL A 212 11.60 22.68 -21.00
C VAL A 212 13.01 23.13 -21.36
N ASP A 213 13.62 22.47 -22.35
CA ASP A 213 14.93 22.83 -22.88
C ASP A 213 14.84 23.10 -24.38
N ASN A 214 15.26 24.31 -24.78
CA ASN A 214 15.22 24.79 -26.17
C ASN A 214 13.86 24.59 -26.85
N TYR A 215 12.77 24.74 -26.09
CA TYR A 215 11.42 24.47 -26.58
C TYR A 215 10.93 25.61 -27.49
N PRO A 216 10.51 25.32 -28.73
CA PRO A 216 10.09 26.34 -29.67
C PRO A 216 8.67 26.86 -29.37
N MET A 217 8.53 28.17 -29.19
CA MET A 217 7.24 28.86 -29.09
C MET A 217 7.23 30.06 -30.06
N GLY A 218 6.59 29.89 -31.21
CA GLY A 218 6.67 30.85 -32.31
C GLY A 218 8.07 30.90 -32.91
N ASP A 219 8.62 32.11 -33.06
CA ASP A 219 9.96 32.34 -33.63
C ASP A 219 11.10 32.30 -32.58
N GLN A 220 10.79 31.96 -31.32
CA GLN A 220 11.73 31.94 -30.22
C GLN A 220 11.79 30.57 -29.55
N THR A 221 12.95 30.24 -28.96
CA THR A 221 13.14 29.05 -28.14
C THR A 221 13.32 29.45 -26.68
N TYR A 222 12.75 28.66 -25.79
CA TYR A 222 12.76 28.90 -24.34
C TYR A 222 13.35 27.70 -23.60
N THR A 223 14.21 27.99 -22.63
CA THR A 223 14.69 27.03 -21.62
C THR A 223 14.29 27.57 -20.25
N GLY A 224 13.61 26.76 -19.44
CA GLY A 224 13.12 27.19 -18.12
C GLY A 224 12.00 26.30 -17.60
N CYS A 225 11.38 26.73 -16.50
CA CYS A 225 10.23 26.04 -15.92
C CYS A 225 8.94 26.52 -16.59
N TYR A 226 8.32 25.66 -17.37
CA TYR A 226 7.11 25.98 -18.12
C TYR A 226 5.86 25.54 -17.35
N ASN A 227 4.93 26.47 -17.17
CA ASN A 227 3.64 26.19 -16.56
C ASN A 227 2.60 25.85 -17.65
N VAL A 228 2.08 24.62 -17.63
CA VAL A 228 1.19 24.08 -18.67
C VAL A 228 -0.23 24.66 -18.64
N VAL A 229 -0.63 25.29 -17.52
CA VAL A 229 -1.96 25.89 -17.35
C VAL A 229 -1.97 27.36 -17.80
N THR A 230 -0.94 28.12 -17.42
CA THR A 230 -0.83 29.55 -17.74
C THR A 230 -0.04 29.83 -19.02
N HIS A 231 0.65 28.82 -19.56
CA HIS A 231 1.54 28.91 -20.71
C HIS A 231 2.70 29.91 -20.53
N GLN A 232 3.18 30.08 -19.29
CA GLN A 232 4.30 30.96 -18.97
C GLN A 232 5.58 30.16 -18.72
N VAL A 233 6.74 30.73 -19.07
CA VAL A 233 8.07 30.16 -18.78
C VAL A 233 8.76 31.03 -17.73
N ALA A 234 9.12 30.43 -16.60
CA ALA A 234 9.91 31.05 -15.56
C ALA A 234 11.39 30.71 -15.72
N ASP A 235 12.25 31.73 -15.63
CA ASP A 235 13.71 31.60 -15.60
C ASP A 235 14.17 31.29 -14.17
N ILE A 236 14.04 30.02 -13.79
CA ILE A 236 14.47 29.48 -12.49
C ILE A 236 15.35 28.24 -12.69
N PRO A 237 16.20 27.88 -11.72
CA PRO A 237 16.97 26.63 -11.79
C PRO A 237 16.06 25.41 -11.97
N MET A 238 16.51 24.42 -12.74
CA MET A 238 15.74 23.19 -13.03
C MET A 238 15.23 22.49 -11.77
N ASN A 239 16.06 22.40 -10.73
CA ASN A 239 15.70 21.77 -9.46
C ASN A 239 14.69 22.57 -8.61
N GLN A 240 14.29 23.76 -9.05
CA GLN A 240 13.21 24.55 -8.44
C GLN A 240 11.92 24.47 -9.25
N CYS A 241 11.92 23.81 -10.41
CA CYS A 241 10.72 23.62 -11.22
C CYS A 241 9.83 22.54 -10.61
N GLY A 242 8.53 22.80 -10.48
CA GLY A 242 7.58 21.93 -9.80
C GLY A 242 7.56 20.50 -10.31
N GLY A 243 7.57 20.29 -11.63
CA GLY A 243 7.63 18.96 -12.22
C GLY A 243 8.89 18.17 -11.83
N GLU A 244 10.01 18.85 -11.68
CA GLU A 244 11.29 18.26 -11.26
C GLU A 244 11.34 17.99 -9.75
N ILE A 245 10.66 18.82 -8.96
CA ILE A 245 10.46 18.57 -7.53
C ILE A 245 9.58 17.32 -7.37
N ILE A 246 8.44 17.25 -8.05
CA ILE A 246 7.52 16.10 -8.00
C ILE A 246 8.23 14.81 -8.41
N SER A 247 8.99 14.82 -9.51
CA SER A 247 9.72 13.64 -9.97
C SER A 247 10.76 13.13 -8.95
N SER A 248 11.29 14.04 -8.12
CA SER A 248 12.29 13.73 -7.10
C SER A 248 11.70 13.28 -5.77
N VAL A 249 10.52 13.79 -5.38
CA VAL A 249 9.94 13.57 -4.04
C VAL A 249 8.81 12.54 -4.01
N THR A 250 8.22 12.21 -5.17
CA THR A 250 7.13 11.23 -5.27
C THR A 250 7.63 9.92 -5.85
N SER A 251 6.93 8.83 -5.54
CA SER A 251 7.37 7.47 -5.84
C SER A 251 7.45 7.17 -7.34
N LYS A 252 6.70 7.91 -8.16
CA LYS A 252 6.58 7.71 -9.62
C LYS A 252 6.40 9.01 -10.42
N GLY A 253 6.75 10.16 -9.84
CA GLY A 253 6.46 11.46 -10.46
C GLY A 253 4.97 11.79 -10.54
N TYR A 254 4.15 11.15 -9.70
CA TYR A 254 2.72 11.43 -9.65
C TYR A 254 2.42 12.70 -8.86
N LYS A 255 1.31 13.36 -9.19
CA LYS A 255 0.92 14.62 -8.57
C LYS A 255 0.55 14.45 -7.09
N LEU A 256 0.57 15.56 -6.38
CA LEU A 256 -0.03 15.68 -5.06
C LEU A 256 -1.46 16.23 -5.20
N VAL A 257 -2.37 15.73 -4.38
CA VAL A 257 -3.73 16.27 -4.23
C VAL A 257 -3.99 16.61 -2.77
N ALA A 258 -4.94 17.52 -2.51
CA ALA A 258 -5.32 17.87 -1.15
C ALA A 258 -5.85 16.63 -0.41
N GLY A 259 -5.40 16.43 0.83
CA GLY A 259 -5.78 15.29 1.65
C GLY A 259 -6.32 15.72 3.00
N ASN A 260 -6.98 14.79 3.70
CA ASN A 260 -7.31 14.94 5.11
C ASN A 260 -7.15 13.60 5.84
N SER A 261 -6.80 13.66 7.13
CA SER A 261 -6.43 12.47 7.90
C SER A 261 -7.56 11.47 8.03
N GLN A 262 -8.80 11.96 8.17
CA GLN A 262 -9.95 11.08 8.39
C GLN A 262 -10.26 10.24 7.15
N ASN A 263 -10.32 10.86 5.98
CA ASN A 263 -10.62 10.15 4.74
C ASN A 263 -9.44 9.28 4.29
N HIS A 264 -8.21 9.76 4.49
CA HIS A 264 -7.03 9.09 3.97
C HIS A 264 -6.50 7.97 4.88
N LEU A 265 -6.52 8.17 6.20
CA LEU A 265 -5.83 7.28 7.14
C LEU A 265 -6.76 6.50 8.08
N ALA A 266 -8.05 6.86 8.22
CA ALA A 266 -8.85 6.30 9.31
C ALA A 266 -9.16 4.81 9.16
N SER A 267 -9.58 4.36 7.96
CA SER A 267 -9.88 2.95 7.68
C SER A 267 -8.63 2.08 7.90
N TYR A 268 -7.52 2.50 7.32
CA TYR A 268 -6.20 1.89 7.49
C TYR A 268 -5.77 1.82 8.96
N SER A 269 -5.89 2.93 9.70
CA SER A 269 -5.52 2.99 11.12
C SER A 269 -6.40 2.07 11.98
N SER A 270 -7.70 1.98 11.68
CA SER A 270 -8.61 1.06 12.38
C SER A 270 -8.24 -0.39 12.14
N LEU A 271 -7.86 -0.73 10.90
CA LEU A 271 -7.45 -2.08 10.55
C LEU A 271 -6.16 -2.47 11.29
N LEU A 272 -5.14 -1.61 11.20
CA LEU A 272 -3.86 -1.84 11.86
C LEU A 272 -3.95 -1.87 13.39
N GLY A 273 -4.85 -1.09 13.98
CA GLY A 273 -5.10 -1.11 15.42
C GLY A 273 -5.63 -2.44 15.95
N SER A 274 -6.07 -3.34 15.07
CA SER A 274 -6.52 -4.69 15.46
C SER A 274 -5.36 -5.67 15.63
N ILE A 275 -4.14 -5.31 15.21
CA ILE A 275 -2.95 -6.17 15.28
C ILE A 275 -2.23 -5.93 16.62
N PRO A 276 -2.16 -6.94 17.51
CA PRO A 276 -1.46 -6.81 18.78
C PRO A 276 0.04 -6.51 18.59
N GLY A 277 0.62 -5.74 19.51
CA GLY A 277 2.04 -5.38 19.54
C GLY A 277 2.46 -4.40 18.45
N LEU A 278 1.63 -4.14 17.43
CA LEU A 278 2.01 -3.31 16.29
C LEU A 278 2.24 -1.85 16.71
N SER A 279 1.34 -1.26 17.49
CA SER A 279 1.54 0.12 17.94
C SER A 279 2.83 0.22 18.74
N GLU A 280 3.01 -0.61 19.75
CA GLU A 280 4.18 -0.61 20.64
C GLU A 280 5.49 -0.79 19.87
N TYR A 281 5.54 -1.71 18.92
CA TYR A 281 6.71 -1.90 18.06
C TYR A 281 7.09 -0.64 17.27
N TYR A 282 6.12 0.09 16.71
CA TYR A 282 6.39 1.34 16.00
C TYR A 282 6.72 2.52 16.93
N HIS A 283 6.42 2.41 18.24
CA HIS A 283 6.85 3.38 19.26
C HIS A 283 8.14 2.99 19.98
N SER A 284 8.60 1.76 19.80
CA SER A 284 9.82 1.28 20.46
C SER A 284 11.04 2.10 20.04
N SER A 285 11.97 2.23 20.99
CA SER A 285 13.27 2.85 20.75
C SER A 285 14.01 2.22 19.57
N ASP A 286 13.78 0.92 19.38
CA ASP A 286 14.51 0.07 18.45
C ASP A 286 14.08 0.29 16.99
N LYS A 287 12.90 0.87 16.75
CA LYS A 287 12.43 1.16 15.40
C LYS A 287 12.57 2.62 15.00
N TYR A 288 11.96 3.53 15.76
CA TYR A 288 11.98 4.96 15.42
C TYR A 288 12.48 5.84 16.56
N GLY A 289 12.67 5.32 17.79
CA GLY A 289 13.21 6.15 18.87
C GLY A 289 12.27 7.26 19.33
N ILE A 290 11.00 7.25 18.91
CA ILE A 290 10.07 8.35 19.20
C ILE A 290 9.55 8.16 20.62
N THR A 291 10.31 8.70 21.55
CA THR A 291 9.95 8.82 22.96
C THR A 291 9.10 10.09 23.09
N ASP A 292 7.87 9.89 23.52
CA ASP A 292 6.91 10.91 23.96
C ASP A 292 6.15 11.66 22.86
N ALA A 293 4.91 11.23 22.63
CA ALA A 293 3.85 12.20 22.46
C ALA A 293 3.54 12.73 23.86
N GLU A 294 3.85 14.00 24.15
CA GLU A 294 3.34 14.63 25.37
C GLU A 294 1.83 14.49 25.37
N ASP A 295 1.28 13.87 26.41
CA ASP A 295 -0.16 13.78 26.63
C ASP A 295 -0.72 15.21 26.59
N SER A 296 -1.47 15.52 25.53
CA SER A 296 -2.27 16.75 25.51
C SER A 296 -3.38 16.56 26.54
N GLU A 297 -3.17 17.11 27.74
CA GLU A 297 -4.22 17.25 28.73
C GLU A 297 -5.42 17.95 28.08
N GLN A 298 -6.51 17.21 27.90
CA GLN A 298 -7.81 17.77 27.58
C GLN A 298 -8.23 18.69 28.73
N ASN A 299 -8.25 20.01 28.48
CA ASN A 299 -9.03 20.99 29.24
C ASN A 299 -10.19 21.48 28.39
#